data_AF-A0A4U8WFV1-F1
#
_entry.id   AF-A0A4U8WFV1-F1
#
_cell.length_a   1.000
_cell.length_b   1.000
_cell.length_c   1.000
_cell.angle_alpha   90.00
_cell.angle_beta   90.00
_cell.angle_gamma   90.00
#
_symmetry.space_group_name_H-M   'P 1'
#
loop_
_entity.id
_entity.type
_entity.pdbx_description
1 polymer ?
#
loop_
_entity_poly.entity_id
_entity_poly.type
_entity_poly.pdbx_seq_one_letter_code
_entity_poly.pdbx_strand_id
1 'polypeptide(L)'
;MKIDVEGYEAVVILGNKEIILKNRPVIFSEYDRQWISEEGSYTPDDLFNFFNDNKFEIYSRVHNKVIQKSDFPNVFQDNWIIKPINVELN
;
A
#
# COMPACT_ATOMS: atom_id res chain seq x y z
N MET A 1 5.94 3.29 10.12
CA MET A 1 5.31 4.58 9.74
C MET A 1 3.81 4.39 9.78
N LYS A 2 3.03 5.31 10.38
CA LYS A 2 1.56 5.33 10.23
C LYS A 2 1.21 6.41 9.22
N ILE A 3 0.32 6.10 8.28
CA ILE A 3 -0.24 7.03 7.30
C ILE A 3 -1.76 6.94 7.41
N ASP A 4 -2.37 8.10 7.56
CA ASP A 4 -3.80 8.31 7.77
C ASP A 4 -4.02 9.78 7.43
N VAL A 5 -4.38 10.01 6.18
CA VAL A 5 -4.40 11.33 5.55
C VAL A 5 -5.65 11.52 4.68
N GLU A 6 -6.73 10.81 5.01
CA GLU A 6 -8.08 11.00 4.46
C GLU A 6 -8.12 10.97 2.91
N GLY A 7 -7.49 9.97 2.29
CA GLY A 7 -7.49 9.75 0.83
C GLY A 7 -6.19 10.10 0.11
N TYR A 8 -5.30 10.83 0.78
CA TYR A 8 -4.00 11.24 0.21
C TYR A 8 -2.90 10.18 0.38
N GLU A 9 -3.23 8.95 0.80
CA GLU A 9 -2.25 7.89 1.07
C GLU A 9 -1.36 7.64 -0.14
N ALA A 10 -1.95 7.56 -1.34
CA ALA A 10 -1.21 7.34 -2.58
C ALA A 10 -0.26 8.50 -2.90
N VAL A 11 -0.67 9.74 -2.67
CA VAL A 11 0.18 10.93 -2.87
C VAL A 11 1.38 10.91 -1.93
N VAL A 12 1.14 10.66 -0.64
CA VAL A 12 2.21 10.60 0.37
C VAL A 12 3.21 9.50 0.03
N ILE A 13 2.72 8.33 -0.35
CA ILE A 13 3.58 7.16 -0.61
C ILE A 13 4.34 7.32 -1.92
N LEU A 14 3.64 7.55 -3.03
CA LEU A 14 4.24 7.60 -4.37
C LEU A 14 5.07 8.87 -4.59
N GLY A 15 4.68 9.98 -3.97
CA GLY A 15 5.47 11.22 -3.95
C GLY A 15 6.78 11.09 -3.17
N ASN A 16 6.86 10.15 -2.22
CA ASN A 16 8.06 9.88 -1.41
C ASN A 16 8.70 8.52 -1.71
N LYS A 17 8.46 7.97 -2.91
CA LYS A 17 8.89 6.61 -3.29
C LYS A 17 10.37 6.34 -3.04
N GLU A 18 11.26 7.31 -3.30
CA GLU A 18 12.70 7.13 -3.11
C GLU A 18 13.06 6.86 -1.65
N ILE A 19 12.42 7.56 -0.71
CA ILE A 19 12.62 7.39 0.73
C ILE A 19 12.07 6.03 1.18
N ILE A 20 10.91 5.63 0.66
CA ILE A 20 10.28 4.34 0.98
C ILE A 20 11.13 3.19 0.47
N LEU A 21 11.61 3.25 -0.77
CA LEU A 21 12.45 2.21 -1.37
C LEU A 21 13.81 2.10 -0.69
N LYS A 22 14.41 3.23 -0.30
CA LYS A 22 15.70 3.26 0.40
C LYS A 22 15.62 2.66 1.80
N ASN A 23 14.63 3.08 2.59
CA ASN A 23 14.58 2.71 4.02
C ASN A 23 13.74 1.47 4.31
N ARG A 24 12.93 1.03 3.33
CA ARG A 24 12.06 -0.17 3.43
C ARG A 24 11.30 -0.26 4.76
N PRO A 25 10.53 0.78 5.16
CA PRO A 25 9.85 0.76 6.45
C PRO A 25 8.68 -0.23 6.46
N VAL A 26 8.29 -0.68 7.66
CA VAL A 26 6.93 -1.22 7.88
C VAL A 26 5.95 -0.04 7.96
N ILE A 27 4.86 -0.10 7.19
CA ILE A 27 3.85 0.95 7.05
C ILE A 27 2.50 0.42 7.51
N PHE A 28 1.79 1.21 8.32
CA PHE A 28 0.39 1.02 8.65
C PHE A 28 -0.40 2.12 7.93
N SER A 29 -1.34 1.75 7.07
CA SER A 29 -2.07 2.71 6.22
C SER A 29 -3.57 2.48 6.31
N GLU A 30 -4.33 3.55 6.51
CA GLU A 30 -5.79 3.52 6.33
C GLU A 30 -6.09 3.67 4.83
N TYR A 31 -6.36 2.54 4.18
CA TYR A 31 -6.62 2.50 2.74
C TYR A 31 -8.11 2.66 2.49
N ASP A 32 -8.45 3.60 1.61
CA ASP A 32 -9.78 3.71 1.01
C ASP A 32 -9.65 3.90 -0.51
N ARG A 33 -10.22 2.97 -1.27
CA ARG A 33 -10.19 2.93 -2.73
C ARG A 33 -10.92 4.13 -3.34
N GLN A 34 -12.07 4.49 -2.76
CA GLN A 34 -12.90 5.57 -3.29
C GLN A 34 -12.17 6.90 -3.08
N TRP A 35 -11.64 7.15 -1.88
CA TRP A 35 -10.98 8.42 -1.59
C TRP A 35 -9.69 8.63 -2.40
N ILE A 36 -8.88 7.60 -2.59
CA ILE A 36 -7.72 7.69 -3.49
C ILE A 36 -8.18 8.03 -4.92
N SER A 37 -9.27 7.41 -5.39
CA SER A 37 -9.79 7.68 -6.73
C SER A 37 -10.37 9.10 -6.87
N GLU A 38 -10.97 9.64 -5.81
CA GLU A 38 -11.51 11.00 -5.76
C GLU A 38 -10.41 12.06 -5.69
N GLU A 39 -9.29 11.79 -4.99
CA GLU A 39 -8.12 12.67 -4.97
C GLU A 39 -7.49 12.81 -6.36
N GLY A 40 -7.27 11.68 -7.06
CA GLY A 40 -7.03 11.63 -8.50
C GLY A 40 -5.60 11.88 -8.99
N SER A 41 -4.62 12.18 -8.14
CA SER A 41 -3.21 12.25 -8.54
C SER A 41 -2.64 10.88 -8.87
N TYR A 42 -3.15 9.84 -8.22
CA TYR A 42 -2.79 8.43 -8.43
C TYR A 42 -4.03 7.55 -8.34
N THR A 43 -3.99 6.38 -8.97
CA THR A 43 -5.05 5.38 -8.84
C THR A 43 -4.78 4.42 -7.67
N PRO A 44 -5.81 3.74 -7.14
CA PRO A 44 -5.62 2.67 -6.17
C PRO A 44 -4.69 1.56 -6.70
N ASP A 45 -4.76 1.27 -8.00
CA ASP A 45 -3.87 0.30 -8.66
C ASP A 45 -2.41 0.78 -8.68
N ASP A 46 -2.13 2.06 -8.86
CA ASP A 46 -0.76 2.59 -8.80
C ASP A 46 -0.14 2.34 -7.43
N LEU A 47 -0.90 2.60 -6.36
CA LEU A 47 -0.45 2.37 -4.98
C LEU A 47 -0.20 0.88 -4.71
N PHE A 48 -1.15 0.02 -5.07
CA PHE A 48 -1.03 -1.42 -4.85
C PHE A 48 0.14 -2.02 -5.65
N ASN A 49 0.23 -1.68 -6.94
CA ASN A 49 1.29 -2.17 -7.81
C ASN A 49 2.66 -1.67 -7.37
N PHE A 50 2.79 -0.42 -6.90
CA PHE A 50 4.05 0.10 -6.36
C PHE A 50 4.61 -0.82 -5.27
N PHE A 51 3.80 -1.20 -4.29
CA PHE A 51 4.28 -2.08 -3.21
C PHE A 51 4.63 -3.49 -3.72
N ASN A 52 3.74 -4.08 -4.52
CA ASN A 52 3.93 -5.44 -5.04
C ASN A 52 5.20 -5.55 -5.93
N ASP A 53 5.38 -4.60 -6.84
CA ASP A 53 6.52 -4.56 -7.77
C ASP A 53 7.84 -4.33 -7.02
N ASN A 54 7.81 -3.60 -5.90
CA ASN A 54 8.98 -3.30 -5.09
C ASN A 54 9.19 -4.25 -3.90
N LYS A 55 8.61 -5.46 -3.96
CA LYS A 55 8.79 -6.54 -2.98
C LYS A 55 8.38 -6.13 -1.57
N PHE A 56 7.21 -5.51 -1.47
CA PHE A 56 6.45 -5.41 -0.23
C PHE A 56 5.25 -6.33 -0.32
N GLU A 57 4.87 -6.91 0.82
CA GLU A 57 3.58 -7.57 0.97
C GLU A 57 2.61 -6.61 1.66
N ILE A 58 1.33 -6.72 1.33
CA ILE A 58 0.25 -5.94 1.92
C ILE A 58 -0.68 -6.91 2.64
N TYR A 59 -0.72 -6.81 3.96
CA TYR A 59 -1.62 -7.59 4.78
C TYR A 59 -2.91 -6.80 5.04
N SER A 60 -4.03 -7.42 4.69
CA SER A 60 -5.37 -6.93 4.97
C SER A 60 -5.79 -7.29 6.39
N ARG A 61 -6.20 -6.28 7.17
CA ARG A 61 -6.78 -6.51 8.50
C ARG A 61 -8.22 -6.97 8.41
N VAL A 62 -8.98 -6.46 7.43
CA VAL A 62 -10.38 -6.84 7.19
C VAL A 62 -10.50 -8.30 6.73
N HIS A 63 -9.67 -8.73 5.79
CA HIS A 63 -9.70 -10.08 5.23
C HIS A 63 -8.76 -11.07 5.93
N ASN A 64 -7.96 -10.60 6.89
CA ASN A 64 -7.04 -11.40 7.71
C ASN A 64 -6.04 -12.24 6.88
N LYS A 65 -5.54 -11.68 5.78
CA LYS A 65 -4.59 -12.34 4.85
C LYS A 65 -3.72 -11.34 4.11
N VAL A 66 -2.61 -11.83 3.54
CA VAL A 66 -1.86 -11.07 2.53
C VAL A 66 -2.70 -10.96 1.26
N ILE A 67 -2.91 -9.73 0.78
CA ILE A 67 -3.71 -9.42 -0.40
C ILE A 67 -2.93 -9.87 -1.64
N GLN A 68 -3.52 -10.79 -2.41
CA GLN A 68 -3.00 -11.16 -3.72
C GLN A 68 -3.58 -10.23 -4.80
N LYS A 69 -2.94 -10.17 -5.97
CA LYS A 69 -3.43 -9.35 -7.09
C LYS A 69 -4.86 -9.69 -7.50
N SER A 70 -5.27 -10.95 -7.39
CA SER A 70 -6.65 -11.40 -7.65
C SER A 70 -7.65 -10.95 -6.59
N ASP A 71 -7.19 -10.66 -5.38
CA ASP A 71 -8.04 -10.18 -4.28
C ASP A 71 -8.30 -8.68 -4.40
N PHE A 72 -7.30 -7.92 -4.87
CA PHE A 72 -7.28 -6.47 -4.83
C PHE A 72 -8.52 -5.77 -5.42
N PRO A 73 -9.13 -6.23 -6.54
CA PRO A 73 -10.36 -5.62 -7.07
C PRO A 73 -11.54 -5.58 -6.08
N ASN A 74 -11.53 -6.42 -5.05
CA ASN A 74 -12.59 -6.50 -4.04
C ASN A 74 -12.20 -5.83 -2.71
N VAL A 75 -11.04 -5.18 -2.64
CA VAL A 75 -10.59 -4.44 -1.46
C VAL A 75 -10.98 -2.97 -1.63
N PHE A 76 -11.94 -2.53 -0.82
CA PHE A 76 -12.49 -1.17 -0.87
C PHE A 76 -11.97 -0.28 0.26
N GLN A 77 -12.06 -0.76 1.50
CA GLN A 77 -11.57 -0.03 2.67
C GLN A 77 -10.89 -1.01 3.63
N ASP A 78 -9.75 -0.64 4.20
CA ASP A 78 -8.98 -1.50 5.09
C ASP A 78 -7.92 -0.75 5.90
N ASN A 79 -7.44 -1.36 6.98
CA ASN A 79 -6.23 -0.95 7.67
C ASN A 79 -5.08 -1.87 7.24
N TRP A 80 -4.33 -1.45 6.22
CA TRP A 80 -3.23 -2.25 5.70
C TRP A 80 -2.01 -2.25 6.61
N ILE A 81 -1.37 -3.40 6.71
CA ILE A 81 0.00 -3.54 7.21
C ILE A 81 0.88 -3.91 6.03
N ILE A 82 1.75 -2.99 5.63
CA ILE A 82 2.64 -3.16 4.49
C ILE A 82 4.05 -3.38 5.03
N LYS A 83 4.70 -4.47 4.62
CA LYS A 83 6.07 -4.78 5.07
C LYS A 83 6.94 -5.23 3.89
N PRO A 84 8.25 -4.91 3.91
CA PRO A 84 9.16 -5.48 2.94
C PRO A 84 9.20 -7.00 3.05
N ILE A 85 9.26 -7.69 1.93
CA ILE A 85 9.60 -9.10 1.89
C ILE A 85 11.11 -9.19 2.14
N ASN A 86 11.50 -9.83 3.24
CA ASN A 86 12.90 -10.17 3.45
C ASN A 86 13.26 -11.26 2.43
N VAL A 87 13.95 -10.87 1.36
CA VAL A 87 14.62 -11.83 0.51
C VAL A 87 15.90 -12.20 1.25
N GLU A 88 15.93 -13.39 1.86
CA GLU A 88 17.22 -13.98 2.20
C GLU A 88 18.03 -14.07 0.90
N LEU A 89 19.16 -13.35 0.87
CA LEU A 89 20.13 -13.49 -0.20
C LEU A 89 20.73 -14.89 -0.01
N ASN A 90 20.25 -15.85 -0.80
CA ASN A 90 20.87 -17.17 -0.93
C ASN A 90 22.32 -17.04 -1.42
#